data_AF-A0A3D4AZV8-F1
#
_entry.id   AF-A0A3D4AZV8-F1
#
_cell.length_a   1.000
_cell.length_b   1.000
_cell.length_c   1.000
_cell.angle_alpha   90.00
_cell.angle_beta   90.00
_cell.angle_gamma   90.00
#
_symmetry.space_group_name_H-M   'P 1'
#
loop_
_entity.id
_entity.type
_entity.pdbx_description
1 polymer ?
#
loop_
_entity_poly.entity_id
_entity_poly.type
_entity_poly.pdbx_seq_one_letter_code
_entity_poly.pdbx_strand_id
1 'polypeptide(L)' 'GETLALVGESGCGKTTLGRCILRVLEPTSGSILFRPDDEDIDLSGINKKRLRPLRRHMQMIFQD' A
#
# COMPACT_ATOMS: atom_id res chain seq x y z
N GLY A 1 9.33 -12.80 10.49
CA GLY A 1 9.13 -11.74 9.48
C GLY A 1 9.52 -12.32 8.15
N GLU A 2 8.75 -12.01 7.11
CA GLU A 2 9.01 -12.46 5.74
C GLU A 2 9.37 -11.25 4.88
N THR A 3 10.17 -11.49 3.84
CA THR A 3 10.56 -10.44 2.89
C THR A 3 10.03 -10.79 1.52
N LEU A 4 9.23 -9.90 0.94
CA LEU A 4 8.73 -10.00 -0.42
C LEU A 4 9.40 -8.94 -1.30
N ALA A 5 9.85 -9.33 -2.48
CA ALA A 5 10.41 -8.42 -3.48
C ALA A 5 9.56 -8.43 -4.76
N LEU A 6 9.33 -7.25 -5.32
CA LEU A 6 8.66 -7.06 -6.61
C LEU A 6 9.69 -6.60 -7.65
N VAL A 7 9.90 -7.41 -8.70
CA VAL A 7 10.88 -7.16 -9.75
C VAL A 7 10.22 -7.03 -11.12
N GLY A 8 10.85 -6.30 -12.03
CA GLY A 8 10.38 -6.09 -13.40
C GLY A 8 11.07 -4.91 -14.07
N GLU A 9 10.88 -4.76 -15.38
CA GLU A 9 11.51 -3.72 -16.21
C GLU A 9 11.12 -2.29 -15.81
N SER A 10 11.88 -1.29 -16.27
CA SER A 10 11.50 0.12 -16.09
C SER A 10 10.13 0.38 -16.71
N GLY A 11 9.28 1.14 -16.01
CA GLY A 11 7.93 1.44 -16.49
C GLY A 11 6.88 0.35 -16.30
N CYS A 12 7.21 -0.85 -15.80
CA CYS A 12 6.22 -1.93 -15.61
C CYS A 12 5.22 -1.69 -14.45
N GLY A 13 5.32 -0.56 -13.74
CA GLY A 13 4.33 -0.16 -12.72
C GLY A 13 4.69 -0.46 -11.26
N LYS A 14 5.90 -0.92 -10.94
CA LYS A 14 6.33 -1.22 -9.55
C LYS A 14 6.10 -0.05 -8.58
N THR A 15 6.57 1.15 -8.95
CA THR A 15 6.42 2.37 -8.14
C THR A 15 4.95 2.75 -7.98
N THR A 16 4.14 2.59 -9.04
CA THR A 16 2.70 2.83 -9.01
C THR A 16 2.02 1.87 -8.02
N LEU A 17 2.33 0.57 -8.10
CA LEU A 17 1.79 -0.42 -7.18
C LEU A 17 2.17 -0.14 -5.72
N GLY A 18 3.45 0.14 -5.44
CA GLY A 18 3.90 0.50 -4.09
C GLY A 18 3.17 1.73 -3.53
N ARG A 19 3.01 2.78 -4.35
CA ARG A 19 2.26 3.99 -3.97
C ARG A 19 0.76 3.73 -3.76
N CYS A 20 0.16 2.82 -4.52
CA CYS A 20 -1.22 2.39 -4.32
C CYS A 20 -1.40 1.64 -2.99
N ILE A 21 -0.54 0.66 -2.70
CA ILE A 21 -0.57 -0.11 -1.43
C ILE A 21 -0.51 0.83 -0.22
N LEU A 22 0.36 1.83 -0.28
CA LEU A 22 0.54 2.82 0.80
C LEU A 22 -0.53 3.93 0.81
N ARG A 23 -1.49 3.88 -0.12
CA ARG A 23 -2.52 4.91 -0.32
C ARG A 23 -1.93 6.33 -0.41
N VAL A 24 -0.77 6.43 -1.08
CA VAL A 24 -0.20 7.68 -1.60
C VAL A 24 -0.88 8.02 -2.93
N LEU A 25 -1.17 6.99 -3.72
CA LEU A 25 -2.00 7.05 -4.92
C LEU A 25 -3.29 6.25 -4.70
N GLU A 26 -4.41 6.75 -5.20
CA GLU A 26 -5.69 6.03 -5.20
C GLU A 26 -5.74 5.08 -6.40
N PRO A 27 -6.03 3.76 -6.21
CA PRO A 27 -6.19 2.86 -7.33
C PRO A 27 -7.49 3.20 -8.06
N THR A 28 -7.48 3.05 -9.38
CA THR A 28 -8.67 3.28 -10.21
C THR A 28 -9.79 2.28 -9.93
N SER A 29 -9.43 1.03 -9.61
CA SER A 29 -10.38 -0.05 -9.27
C SER A 29 -9.67 -1.15 -8.47
N GLY A 30 -10.44 -2.11 -7.95
CA GLY A 30 -9.96 -3.21 -7.13
C GLY A 30 -9.87 -2.87 -5.65
N SER A 31 -9.39 -3.84 -4.86
CA SER A 31 -9.31 -3.79 -3.39
C SER A 31 -7.87 -3.90 -2.91
N ILE A 32 -7.56 -3.28 -1.77
CA ILE A 32 -6.26 -3.41 -1.09
C ILE A 32 -6.54 -3.88 0.33
N LEU A 33 -6.42 -5.18 0.57
CA LEU A 33 -6.68 -5.77 1.89
C LEU A 33 -5.42 -5.67 2.76
N PHE A 34 -5.55 -5.04 3.91
CA PHE A 34 -4.48 -4.88 4.88
C PHE A 34 -4.87 -5.43 6.24
N ARG A 35 -3.95 -6.15 6.89
CA ARG A 35 -4.18 -6.90 8.13
C ARG A 35 -3.23 -6.45 9.24
N PRO A 36 -3.46 -5.30 9.89
CA PRO A 36 -2.55 -4.77 10.92
C PRO A 36 -2.59 -5.52 12.26
N ASP A 37 -3.69 -6.23 12.56
CA ASP A 37 -3.93 -6.91 13.85
C ASP A 37 -4.87 -8.13 13.64
N ASP A 38 -4.55 -8.97 12.65
CA ASP A 38 -5.36 -10.14 12.23
C ASP A 38 -6.78 -9.86 11.69
N GLU A 39 -7.17 -8.59 11.54
CA GLU A 39 -8.42 -8.16 10.89
C GLU A 39 -8.17 -7.61 9.47
N ASP A 40 -8.96 -8.06 8.49
CA ASP A 40 -8.89 -7.55 7.12
C ASP A 40 -9.59 -6.19 6.97
N ILE A 41 -8.82 -5.20 6.52
CA ILE A 41 -9.31 -3.86 6.23
C ILE A 41 -9.07 -3.56 4.75
N ASP A 42 -10.14 -3.31 3.99
CA ASP A 42 -9.99 -2.78 2.64
C ASP A 42 -9.63 -1.29 2.69
N LEU A 43 -8.47 -0.97 2.12
CA LEU A 43 -7.97 0.39 1.99
C LEU A 43 -8.47 1.08 0.71
N SER A 44 -9.13 0.36 -0.19
CA SER A 44 -9.79 0.98 -1.35
C SER A 44 -10.89 1.93 -0.86
N GLY A 45 -10.84 3.20 -1.27
CA GLY A 45 -11.82 4.22 -0.85
C GLY A 45 -11.82 4.58 0.65
N ILE A 46 -10.89 4.08 1.47
CA ILE A 46 -10.86 4.40 2.90
C ILE A 46 -10.56 5.91 3.10
N ASN A 47 -11.33 6.56 3.98
CA ASN A 47 -11.14 7.98 4.23
C ASN A 47 -9.84 8.29 5.01
N LYS A 48 -9.36 9.53 4.88
CA LYS A 48 -8.09 9.98 5.51
C LYS A 48 -8.06 9.79 7.04
N LYS A 49 -9.20 9.94 7.72
CA LYS A 49 -9.28 9.81 9.19
C LYS A 49 -9.02 8.36 9.63
N ARG A 50 -9.62 7.38 8.95
CA ARG A 50 -9.40 5.95 9.20
C ARG A 50 -8.02 5.48 8.73
N LEU A 51 -7.49 6.06 7.66
CA LEU A 51 -6.17 5.71 7.13
C LEU A 51 -5.01 6.18 8.02
N ARG A 52 -5.16 7.32 8.70
CA ARG A 52 -4.10 7.93 9.54
C ARG A 52 -3.51 6.98 10.59
N PRO A 53 -4.30 6.27 11.42
CA PRO A 53 -3.73 5.31 12.38
C PRO A 53 -3.05 4.12 11.69
N LEU A 54 -3.56 3.66 10.54
CA LEU A 54 -3.01 2.50 9.81
C LEU A 54 -1.61 2.75 9.24
N ARG A 55 -1.28 4.01 8.89
CA ARG A 55 0.04 4.39 8.38
C ARG A 55 1.19 4.09 9.33
N ARG A 56 0.95 3.94 10.64
CA ARG A 56 2.00 3.53 11.58
C ARG A 56 2.54 2.12 11.29
N HIS A 57 1.74 1.26 10.67
CA HIS A 57 2.12 -0.09 10.26
C HIS A 57 2.76 -0.14 8.86
N MET A 58 2.86 1.01 8.17
CA MET A 58 3.31 1.11 6.78
C MET A 58 4.41 2.16 6.65
N GLN A 59 5.66 1.72 6.60
CA GLN A 59 6.80 2.61 6.42
C GLN A 59 7.35 2.46 5.00
N MET A 60 7.65 3.58 4.35
CA MET A 60 8.28 3.60 3.03
C MET A 60 9.65 4.25 3.15
N ILE A 61 10.64 3.58 2.57
CA ILE A 61 11.95 4.15 2.33
C ILE A 61 12.02 4.42 0.83
N PHE A 62 12.32 5.67 0.46
CA PHE A 62 12.54 6.06 -0.92
C PHE A 62 13.99 5.79 -1.30
N GLN A 63 14.25 5.48 -2.57
CA GLN A 63 15.61 5.24 -3.06
C GLN A 63 16.41 6.54 -3.25
N ASP A 64 15.80 7.68 -2.97
CA ASP A 64 16.25 9.04 -3.22
C ASP A 64 15.52 10.04 -2.30
#